data_AF-W8RX29-F1
#
_entry.id   AF-W8RX29-F1
#
_cell.length_a   1.000
_cell.length_b   1.000
_cell.length_c   1.000
_cell.angle_alpha   90.00
_cell.angle_beta   90.00
_cell.angle_gamma   90.00
#
_symmetry.space_group_name_H-M   'P 1'
#
loop_
_entity.id
_entity.type
_entity.pdbx_description
1 polymer ?
#
loop_
_entity_poly.entity_id
_entity_poly.type
_entity_poly.pdbx_seq_one_letter_code
_entity_poly.pdbx_strand_id
1 'polypeptide(L)'
;MVRGNASEILALAGLGGAARGVDAGDSVDAAEEAARVLASRTGGVVAVSGPVDFITDGPRAARVANGHPMMAQITVMGCSLNGVIAAFCADQPPFDATVAALAAYGVAGEVAGETAQGPGSFQVAFLDALYHLTPEALDTAARIEAMA
;
A
#
# COMPACT_ATOMS: atom_id res chain seq x y z
N MET A 1 0.67 -12.72 2.04
CA MET A 1 0.11 -11.47 1.51
C MET A 1 0.49 -11.35 0.04
N VAL A 2 -0.43 -10.89 -0.79
CA VAL A 2 -0.15 -10.45 -2.17
C VAL A 2 -0.29 -8.92 -2.22
N ARG A 3 0.67 -8.22 -2.80
CA ARG A 3 0.59 -6.76 -3.01
C ARG A 3 1.01 -6.44 -4.43
N GLY A 4 0.27 -5.55 -5.08
CA GLY A 4 0.54 -5.09 -6.43
C GLY A 4 -0.25 -3.83 -6.76
N ASN A 5 0.01 -3.24 -7.92
CA ASN A 5 -0.87 -2.23 -8.49
C ASN A 5 -2.16 -2.88 -9.04
N ALA A 6 -3.12 -2.06 -9.48
CA ALA A 6 -4.42 -2.53 -9.98
C ALA A 6 -4.27 -3.57 -11.12
N SER A 7 -3.45 -3.28 -12.13
CA SER A 7 -3.26 -4.16 -13.28
C SER A 7 -2.60 -5.50 -12.91
N GLU A 8 -1.64 -5.51 -11.97
CA GLU A 8 -1.03 -6.74 -11.44
C GLU A 8 -2.05 -7.63 -10.72
N ILE A 9 -2.92 -7.02 -9.91
CA ILE A 9 -3.94 -7.76 -9.15
C ILE A 9 -5.04 -8.29 -10.08
N LEU A 10 -5.49 -7.50 -11.05
CA LEU A 10 -6.45 -7.94 -12.08
C LEU A 10 -5.93 -9.13 -12.88
N ALA A 11 -4.64 -9.08 -13.27
CA ALA A 11 -3.98 -10.19 -13.96
C ALA A 11 -3.91 -11.44 -13.06
N LEU A 12 -3.47 -11.31 -11.81
CA LEU A 12 -3.36 -12.42 -10.85
C LEU A 12 -4.70 -13.06 -10.49
N ALA A 13 -5.77 -12.27 -10.42
CA ALA A 13 -7.12 -12.79 -10.16
C ALA A 13 -7.65 -13.68 -11.31
N GLY A 14 -6.99 -13.69 -12.47
CA GLY A 14 -7.47 -14.39 -13.67
C GLY A 14 -8.62 -13.65 -14.36
N LEU A 15 -8.87 -12.40 -13.96
CA LEU A 15 -9.83 -11.49 -14.59
C LEU A 15 -9.20 -10.70 -15.74
N GLY A 16 -7.91 -10.93 -16.03
CA GLY A 16 -7.13 -10.29 -17.10
C GLY A 16 -7.56 -10.61 -18.54
N GLY A 17 -8.65 -11.37 -18.76
CA GLY A 17 -9.17 -11.69 -20.09
C GLY A 17 -9.69 -10.48 -20.90
N ALA A 18 -9.86 -9.33 -20.24
CA ALA A 18 -10.25 -8.06 -20.88
C ALA A 18 -9.17 -6.96 -20.77
N ALA A 19 -7.95 -7.28 -20.34
CA ALA A 19 -6.85 -6.32 -20.26
C ALA A 19 -6.28 -6.04 -21.67
N ARG A 20 -6.99 -5.21 -22.44
CA ARG A 20 -6.39 -4.54 -23.60
C ARG A 20 -5.36 -3.54 -23.08
N GLY A 21 -4.10 -3.94 -23.10
CA GLY A 21 -2.97 -3.05 -22.82
C GLY A 21 -2.76 -2.84 -21.33
N VAL A 22 -1.56 -3.20 -20.87
CA VAL A 22 -1.03 -2.77 -19.57
C VAL A 22 -0.67 -1.29 -19.72
N ASP A 23 -1.67 -0.42 -19.76
CA ASP A 23 -1.51 1.02 -19.75
C ASP A 23 -1.96 1.56 -18.40
N ALA A 24 -1.16 2.47 -17.85
CA ALA A 24 -1.40 3.15 -16.59
C ALA A 24 -2.77 3.84 -16.58
N GLY A 25 -3.78 3.21 -15.98
CA GLY A 25 -5.15 3.73 -16.01
C GLY A 25 -6.18 2.96 -15.19
N ASP A 26 -5.92 1.69 -14.84
CA ASP A 26 -6.83 0.96 -13.96
C ASP A 26 -6.81 1.56 -12.55
N SER A 27 -7.96 2.05 -12.09
CA SER A 27 -8.11 2.59 -10.74
C SER A 27 -8.05 1.48 -9.70
N VAL A 28 -7.72 1.83 -8.46
CA VAL A 28 -7.80 0.91 -7.34
C VAL A 28 -9.23 0.34 -7.21
N ASP A 29 -10.25 1.18 -7.42
CA ASP A 29 -11.65 0.77 -7.42
C ASP A 29 -11.95 -0.34 -8.46
N ALA A 30 -11.31 -0.30 -9.63
CA ALA A 30 -11.49 -1.31 -10.67
C ALA A 30 -10.91 -2.68 -10.27
N ALA A 31 -9.95 -2.71 -9.34
CA ALA A 31 -9.28 -3.93 -8.89
C ALA A 31 -9.82 -4.48 -7.56
N GLU A 32 -10.78 -3.84 -6.90
CA GLU A 32 -11.28 -4.28 -5.58
C GLU A 32 -11.90 -5.67 -5.60
N GLU A 33 -12.79 -5.93 -6.55
CA GLU A 33 -13.44 -7.24 -6.66
C GLU A 33 -12.40 -8.33 -6.97
N ALA A 34 -11.43 -8.01 -7.84
CA ALA A 34 -10.32 -8.90 -8.13
C ALA A 34 -9.49 -9.22 -6.89
N ALA A 35 -9.21 -8.20 -6.06
CA ALA A 35 -8.49 -8.33 -4.81
C ALA A 35 -9.26 -9.18 -3.79
N ARG A 36 -10.58 -8.98 -3.64
CA ARG A 36 -11.44 -9.79 -2.75
C ARG A 36 -11.47 -11.24 -3.18
N VAL A 37 -11.68 -11.51 -4.47
CA VAL A 37 -11.65 -12.87 -5.04
C VAL A 37 -10.29 -13.52 -4.78
N LEU A 38 -9.20 -12.80 -5.00
CA LEU A 38 -7.84 -13.32 -4.77
C LEU A 38 -7.58 -13.59 -3.29
N ALA A 39 -8.04 -12.72 -2.39
CA ALA A 39 -7.93 -12.90 -0.95
C ALA A 39 -8.70 -14.14 -0.48
N SER A 40 -9.96 -14.30 -0.90
CA SER A 40 -10.76 -15.50 -0.59
C SER A 40 -10.16 -16.79 -1.15
N ARG A 41 -9.58 -16.76 -2.36
CA ARG A 41 -8.92 -17.93 -2.97
C ARG A 41 -7.63 -18.34 -2.26
N THR A 42 -6.86 -17.37 -1.80
CA THR A 42 -5.55 -17.62 -1.16
C THR A 42 -5.63 -17.79 0.35
N GLY A 43 -6.73 -17.37 0.98
CA GLY A 43 -6.88 -17.30 2.43
C GLY A 43 -5.97 -16.24 3.07
N GLY A 44 -5.43 -15.31 2.28
CA GLY A 44 -4.49 -14.29 2.72
C GLY A 44 -4.96 -12.87 2.41
N VAL A 45 -4.15 -11.90 2.83
CA VAL A 45 -4.40 -10.48 2.57
C VAL A 45 -3.91 -10.09 1.17
N VAL A 46 -4.72 -9.29 0.48
CA VAL A 46 -4.38 -8.64 -0.79
C VAL A 46 -4.38 -7.13 -0.59
N ALA A 47 -3.33 -6.46 -1.05
CA ALA A 47 -3.23 -5.01 -1.08
C ALA A 47 -3.05 -4.51 -2.53
N VAL A 48 -3.92 -3.60 -2.96
CA VAL A 48 -3.86 -2.90 -4.23
C VAL A 48 -3.32 -1.51 -3.98
N SER A 49 -2.18 -1.17 -4.57
CA SER A 49 -1.58 0.15 -4.34
C SER A 49 -1.93 1.19 -5.38
N GLY A 50 -2.09 2.44 -4.93
CA GLY A 50 -2.39 3.61 -5.74
C GLY A 50 -2.29 4.91 -4.93
N PRO A 51 -2.90 6.02 -5.40
CA PRO A 51 -3.01 7.24 -4.60
C PRO A 51 -3.80 7.04 -3.29
N VAL A 52 -4.73 6.09 -3.30
CA VAL A 52 -5.39 5.54 -2.12
C VAL A 52 -5.25 4.03 -2.23
N ASP A 53 -4.57 3.41 -1.28
CA ASP A 53 -4.38 1.97 -1.27
C ASP A 53 -5.66 1.27 -0.80
N PHE A 54 -5.94 0.09 -1.33
CA PHE A 54 -7.04 -0.79 -0.91
C PHE A 54 -6.48 -2.10 -0.35
N ILE A 55 -6.97 -2.54 0.80
CA ILE A 55 -6.52 -3.75 1.49
C ILE A 55 -7.73 -4.61 1.81
N THR A 56 -7.67 -5.92 1.56
CA THR A 56 -8.74 -6.86 1.92
C THR A 56 -8.20 -8.24 2.28
N ASP A 57 -8.86 -8.93 3.21
CA ASP A 57 -8.68 -10.36 3.48
C ASP A 57 -9.82 -11.22 2.91
N GLY A 58 -10.72 -10.61 2.15
CA GLY A 58 -11.98 -11.20 1.68
C GLY A 58 -13.17 -10.56 2.41
N PRO A 59 -13.46 -10.96 3.67
CA PRO A 59 -14.60 -10.44 4.42
C PRO A 59 -14.42 -9.00 4.92
N ARG A 60 -13.19 -8.54 5.16
CA ARG A 60 -12.90 -7.15 5.60
C ARG A 60 -12.21 -6.38 4.49
N ALA A 61 -12.37 -5.06 4.49
CA ALA A 61 -11.55 -4.19 3.68
C ALA A 61 -11.25 -2.86 4.38
N ALA A 62 -10.17 -2.22 3.95
CA ALA A 62 -9.79 -0.88 4.39
C ALA A 62 -9.13 -0.11 3.24
N ARG A 63 -9.25 1.22 3.29
CA ARG A 63 -8.49 2.14 2.45
C ARG A 63 -7.46 2.91 3.27
N VAL A 64 -6.29 3.15 2.68
CA VAL A 64 -5.23 3.98 3.25
C VAL A 64 -4.93 5.11 2.27
N ALA A 65 -5.19 6.34 2.68
CA ALA A 65 -5.02 7.54 1.83
C ALA A 65 -3.76 8.33 2.19
N ASN A 66 -2.68 7.64 2.56
CA ASN A 66 -1.39 8.23 2.90
C ASN A 66 -0.36 8.01 1.78
N GLY A 67 0.66 8.88 1.72
CA GLY A 67 1.78 8.77 0.79
C GLY A 67 2.09 10.06 0.03
N HIS A 68 3.11 10.01 -0.83
CA HIS A 68 3.59 11.18 -1.58
C HIS A 68 3.97 10.81 -3.02
N PRO A 69 3.66 11.66 -4.04
CA PRO A 69 3.94 11.35 -5.45
C PRO A 69 5.40 11.02 -5.77
N MET A 70 6.37 11.57 -5.04
CA MET A 70 7.80 11.24 -5.22
C MET A 70 8.14 9.78 -4.89
N MET A 71 7.31 9.08 -4.12
CA MET A 71 7.53 7.65 -3.81
C MET A 71 7.54 6.80 -5.09
N ALA A 72 6.71 7.14 -6.07
CA ALA A 72 6.67 6.46 -7.37
C ALA A 72 7.88 6.76 -8.27
N GLN A 73 8.69 7.75 -7.93
CA GLN A 73 9.90 8.15 -8.67
C GLN A 73 11.17 7.47 -8.15
N ILE A 74 11.07 6.62 -7.12
CA ILE A 74 12.20 5.94 -6.49
C ILE A 74 12.07 4.44 -6.72
N THR A 75 13.09 3.86 -7.35
CA THR A 75 13.16 2.42 -7.57
C THR A 75 13.13 1.65 -6.24
N VAL A 76 12.54 0.45 -6.24
CA VAL A 76 12.47 -0.45 -5.08
C VAL A 76 11.60 0.06 -3.91
N MET A 77 11.02 1.26 -3.97
CA MET A 77 10.11 1.79 -2.93
C MET A 77 8.97 0.80 -2.61
N GLY A 78 8.20 0.38 -3.62
CA GLY A 78 7.12 -0.60 -3.45
C GLY A 78 7.59 -1.99 -2.97
N CYS A 79 8.76 -2.47 -3.42
CA CYS A 79 9.30 -3.75 -2.98
C CYS A 79 9.77 -3.72 -1.52
N SER A 80 10.38 -2.61 -1.09
CA SER A 80 10.84 -2.45 0.30
C SER A 80 9.68 -2.42 1.30
N LEU A 81 8.52 -1.89 0.90
CA LEU A 81 7.29 -1.94 1.70
C LEU A 81 6.84 -3.38 1.99
N ASN A 82 7.09 -4.36 1.10
CA ASN A 82 6.80 -5.76 1.43
C ASN A 82 7.62 -6.26 2.64
N GLY A 83 8.86 -5.79 2.80
CA GLY A 83 9.69 -6.08 3.96
C GLY A 83 9.15 -5.43 5.24
N VAL A 84 8.67 -4.19 5.15
CA VAL A 84 8.03 -3.49 6.27
C VAL A 84 6.76 -4.22 6.70
N ILE A 85 5.91 -4.63 5.75
CA ILE A 85 4.69 -5.40 6.07
C ILE A 85 5.05 -6.72 6.75
N ALA A 86 6.09 -7.42 6.27
CA ALA A 86 6.56 -8.65 6.91
C ALA A 86 7.02 -8.42 8.36
N ALA A 87 7.66 -7.27 8.65
CA ALA A 87 8.04 -6.90 10.01
C ALA A 87 6.82 -6.66 10.91
N PHE A 88 5.78 -5.99 10.41
CA PHE A 88 4.53 -5.78 11.16
C PHE A 88 3.78 -7.09 11.41
N CYS A 89 3.79 -8.01 10.45
CA CYS A 89 3.17 -9.33 10.56
C CYS A 89 3.85 -10.26 11.59
N ALA A 90 4.99 -9.86 12.19
CA ALA A 90 5.70 -10.69 13.16
C ALA A 90 4.89 -10.94 14.45
N ASP A 91 4.02 -10.00 14.83
CA ASP A 91 3.27 -10.05 16.10
C ASP A 91 1.79 -9.59 15.95
N GLN A 92 1.32 -9.38 14.71
CA GLN A 92 -0.02 -8.86 14.45
C GLN A 92 -0.75 -9.70 13.40
N PRO A 93 -2.10 -9.76 13.45
CA PRO A 93 -2.89 -10.39 12.40
C PRO A 93 -2.56 -9.77 11.02
N PRO A 94 -2.43 -10.56 9.95
CA PRO A 94 -1.91 -10.05 8.68
C PRO A 94 -2.66 -8.85 8.09
N PHE A 95 -3.99 -8.78 8.28
CA PHE A 95 -4.80 -7.67 7.76
C PHE A 95 -4.45 -6.36 8.48
N ASP A 96 -4.50 -6.36 9.81
CA ASP A 96 -4.21 -5.19 10.65
C ASP A 96 -2.74 -4.77 10.48
N ALA A 97 -1.83 -5.74 10.43
CA ALA A 97 -0.41 -5.53 10.14
C ALA A 97 -0.17 -4.85 8.78
N THR A 98 -0.89 -5.29 7.74
CA THR A 98 -0.78 -4.71 6.39
C THR A 98 -1.30 -3.27 6.39
N VAL A 99 -2.47 -3.01 6.96
CA VAL A 99 -3.04 -1.66 7.06
C VAL A 99 -2.11 -0.71 7.81
N ALA A 100 -1.61 -1.13 8.99
CA ALA A 100 -0.69 -0.32 9.79
C ALA A 100 0.63 -0.05 9.09
N ALA A 101 1.21 -1.05 8.41
CA ALA A 101 2.44 -0.89 7.65
C ALA A 101 2.28 0.08 6.46
N LEU A 102 1.19 -0.02 5.69
CA LEU A 102 0.93 0.91 4.60
C LEU A 102 0.71 2.34 5.12
N ALA A 103 -0.04 2.51 6.22
CA ALA A 103 -0.24 3.82 6.83
C ALA A 103 1.08 4.43 7.33
N ALA A 104 1.89 3.67 8.07
CA ALA A 104 3.20 4.13 8.56
C ALA A 104 4.14 4.53 7.43
N TYR A 105 4.19 3.71 6.37
CA TYR A 105 5.02 3.98 5.20
C TYR A 105 4.53 5.20 4.41
N GLY A 106 3.21 5.36 4.27
CA GLY A 106 2.61 6.53 3.63
C GLY A 106 2.85 7.82 4.41
N VAL A 107 2.67 7.80 5.74
CA VAL A 107 2.94 8.95 6.63
C VAL A 107 4.40 9.36 6.56
N ALA A 108 5.34 8.42 6.61
CA ALA A 108 6.75 8.73 6.41
C ALA A 108 7.03 9.34 5.03
N GLY A 109 6.30 8.89 4.00
CA GLY A 109 6.35 9.48 2.66
C GLY A 109 5.88 10.93 2.61
N GLU A 110 4.81 11.27 3.34
CA GLU A 110 4.30 12.64 3.46
C GLU A 110 5.32 13.54 4.16
N VAL A 111 5.83 13.11 5.32
CA VAL A 111 6.84 13.86 6.09
C VAL A 111 8.10 14.12 5.27
N ALA A 112 8.58 13.12 4.53
CA ALA A 112 9.72 13.29 3.63
C ALA A 112 9.44 14.31 2.51
N GLY A 113 8.21 14.31 1.99
CA GLY A 113 7.74 15.20 0.93
C GLY A 113 7.77 16.68 1.33
N GLU A 114 7.69 17.01 2.62
CA GLU A 114 7.71 18.40 3.10
C GLU A 114 9.05 19.11 2.85
N THR A 115 10.15 18.36 2.84
CA THR A 115 11.52 18.93 2.76
C THR A 115 12.28 18.52 1.51
N ALA A 116 11.90 17.41 0.89
CA ALA A 116 12.58 16.87 -0.29
C ALA A 116 12.52 17.81 -1.50
N GLN A 117 13.66 17.98 -2.16
CA GLN A 117 13.81 18.78 -3.39
C GLN A 117 13.83 17.92 -4.66
N GLY A 118 13.71 16.61 -4.50
CA GLY A 118 13.72 15.62 -5.58
C GLY A 118 13.97 14.20 -5.05
N PRO A 119 13.93 13.16 -5.92
CA PRO A 119 13.91 11.76 -5.52
C PRO A 119 15.10 11.31 -4.64
N GLY A 120 16.30 11.81 -4.92
CA GLY A 120 17.48 11.48 -4.10
C GLY A 120 17.38 12.03 -2.67
N SER A 121 17.00 13.30 -2.52
CA SER A 121 16.77 13.91 -1.20
C SER A 121 15.54 13.33 -0.48
N PHE A 122 14.51 12.94 -1.25
CA PHE A 122 13.32 12.28 -0.71
C PHE A 122 13.70 10.94 -0.10
N GLN A 123 14.52 10.13 -0.78
CA GLN A 123 14.92 8.83 -0.25
C GLN A 123 15.64 8.95 1.10
N VAL A 124 16.51 9.96 1.27
CA VAL A 124 17.18 10.22 2.55
C VAL A 124 16.17 10.65 3.61
N ALA A 125 15.36 11.68 3.32
CA ALA A 125 14.35 12.19 4.24
C ALA A 125 13.31 11.13 4.63
N PHE A 126 12.98 10.21 3.72
CA PHE A 126 12.05 9.11 3.94
C PHE A 126 12.59 8.08 4.93
N LEU A 127 13.87 7.73 4.84
CA LEU A 127 14.50 6.84 5.81
C LEU A 127 14.55 7.47 7.20
N ASP A 128 14.87 8.76 7.28
CA ASP A 128 14.85 9.52 8.53
C ASP A 128 13.44 9.61 9.11
N ALA A 129 12.43 9.86 8.27
CA ALA A 129 11.02 9.90 8.68
C ALA A 129 10.54 8.54 9.21
N LEU A 130 10.91 7.43 8.59
CA LEU A 130 10.62 6.08 9.10
C LEU A 130 11.27 5.84 10.46
N TYR A 131 12.52 6.28 10.65
CA TYR A 131 13.24 6.12 11.91
C TYR A 131 12.61 6.95 13.05
N HIS A 132 12.13 8.15 12.73
CA HIS A 132 11.56 9.08 13.71
C HIS A 132 10.06 8.93 13.95
N LEU A 133 9.36 8.11 13.15
CA LEU A 133 7.92 7.92 13.29
C LEU A 133 7.56 7.33 14.66
N THR A 134 6.78 8.06 15.44
CA THR A 134 6.26 7.59 16.74
C THR A 134 4.83 7.08 16.60
N PRO A 135 4.34 6.24 17.53
CA PRO A 135 2.96 5.81 17.56
C PRO A 135 1.96 6.97 17.56
N GLU A 136 2.22 8.02 18.35
CA GLU A 136 1.33 9.18 18.47
C GLU A 136 1.26 9.99 17.17
N ALA A 137 2.40 10.13 16.49
CA ALA A 137 2.46 10.78 15.18
C ALA A 137 1.70 9.97 14.13
N LEU A 138 1.82 8.64 14.16
CA LEU A 138 1.09 7.75 13.27
C LEU A 138 -0.42 7.82 13.51
N ASP A 139 -0.87 7.72 14.76
CA ASP A 139 -2.29 7.79 15.14
C ASP A 139 -2.93 9.12 14.70
N THR A 140 -2.14 10.21 14.71
CA THR A 140 -2.60 11.54 14.29
C THR A 140 -2.69 11.68 12.77
N ALA A 141 -1.73 11.12 12.03
CA ALA A 141 -1.56 11.36 10.60
C ALA A 141 -2.18 10.28 9.70
N ALA A 142 -2.40 9.07 10.22
CA ALA A 142 -2.94 7.96 9.46
C ALA A 142 -4.37 8.26 8.97
N ARG A 143 -4.60 8.08 7.68
CA ARG A 143 -5.89 8.23 7.02
C ARG A 143 -6.39 6.86 6.58
N ILE A 144 -7.04 6.17 7.51
CA ILE A 144 -7.56 4.81 7.34
C ILE A 144 -9.09 4.85 7.36
N GLU A 145 -9.72 4.29 6.32
CA GLU A 145 -11.17 4.10 6.25
C GLU A 145 -11.48 2.60 6.26
N ALA A 146 -12.16 2.12 7.31
CA ALA A 146 -12.66 0.76 7.36
C ALA A 146 -13.92 0.62 6.50
N MET A 147 -14.00 -0.45 5.72
CA MET A 147 -15.12 -0.73 4.83
C MET A 147 -15.92 -1.94 5.32
N ALA A 148 -17.25 -1.78 5.33
CA ALA A 148 -18.20 -2.85 5.62
C ALA A 148 -18.45 -3.74 4.39
#